data_AF-A0A081NTP5-F1
#
_entry.id   AF-A0A081NTP5-F1
#
_cell.length_a   1.000
_cell.length_b   1.000
_cell.length_c   1.000
_cell.angle_alpha   90.00
_cell.angle_beta   90.00
_cell.angle_gamma   90.00
#
_symmetry.space_group_name_H-M   'P 1'
#
loop_
_entity.id
_entity.type
_entity.pdbx_description
1 polymer ?
#
loop_
_entity_poly.entity_id
_entity_poly.type
_entity_poly.pdbx_seq_one_letter_code
_entity_poly.pdbx_strand_id
1 'polypeptide(L)'
;MKPFVENSEIFSRLKAGSPQFFEKIVVELLVKMGYGGSRSDAGQVVGQSGDEGIDGIIKEDRLGLDVIYIQAKRWEGVVGRPKIQKFVGALQGQKARKGVFITTSTFSKERRITSL
;
A
#
# COMPACT_ATOMS: atom_id res chain seq x y z
N MET A 1 -30.43 10.62 2.82
CA MET A 1 -30.08 9.22 2.55
C MET A 1 -28.81 9.22 1.70
N LYS A 2 -27.67 8.70 2.21
CA LYS A 2 -26.46 8.59 1.36
C LYS A 2 -26.70 7.46 0.35
N PRO A 3 -26.38 7.66 -0.95
CA PRO A 3 -26.52 6.59 -1.93
C PRO A 3 -25.65 5.40 -1.50
N PHE A 4 -26.23 4.21 -1.54
CA PHE A 4 -25.49 2.96 -1.38
C PHE A 4 -24.63 2.81 -2.65
N VAL A 5 -23.31 2.90 -2.49
CA VAL A 5 -22.38 2.73 -3.60
C VAL A 5 -22.02 1.26 -3.65
N GLU A 6 -22.27 0.62 -4.79
CA GLU A 6 -21.92 -0.79 -5.01
C GLU A 6 -20.39 -0.98 -4.99
N ASN A 7 -19.92 -2.09 -4.42
CA ASN A 7 -18.49 -2.40 -4.33
C ASN A 7 -17.79 -2.41 -5.70
N SER A 8 -18.51 -2.86 -6.74
CA SER A 8 -18.04 -2.86 -8.13
C SER A 8 -17.80 -1.45 -8.67
N GLU A 9 -18.63 -0.49 -8.28
CA GLU A 9 -18.52 0.91 -8.69
C GLU A 9 -17.30 1.57 -8.03
N ILE A 10 -17.11 1.37 -6.72
CA ILE A 10 -15.92 1.86 -6.00
C ILE A 10 -14.66 1.34 -6.66
N PHE A 11 -14.61 0.03 -6.92
CA PHE A 11 -13.45 -0.60 -7.53
C PHE A 11 -13.17 -0.08 -8.95
N SER A 12 -14.22 0.17 -9.73
CA SER A 12 -14.10 0.76 -11.06
C SER A 12 -13.52 2.18 -11.00
N ARG A 13 -13.97 3.00 -10.05
CA ARG A 13 -13.42 4.34 -9.84
C ARG A 13 -11.94 4.32 -9.43
N LEU A 14 -11.55 3.36 -8.57
CA LEU A 14 -10.14 3.17 -8.19
C LEU A 14 -9.26 2.79 -9.38
N LYS A 15 -9.76 1.97 -10.30
CA LYS A 15 -9.05 1.59 -11.53
C LYS A 15 -8.96 2.69 -12.57
N ALA A 16 -10.00 3.55 -12.65
CA ALA A 16 -10.06 4.68 -13.56
C ALA A 16 -9.21 5.88 -13.10
N GLY A 17 -8.91 5.98 -11.80
CA GLY A 17 -8.04 7.02 -11.26
C GLY A 17 -6.57 6.88 -11.66
N SER A 18 -5.77 7.92 -11.37
CA SER A 18 -4.33 7.88 -11.59
C SER A 18 -3.63 6.93 -10.60
N PRO A 19 -2.41 6.44 -10.90
CA PRO A 19 -1.61 5.68 -9.95
C PRO A 19 -1.45 6.39 -8.59
N GLN A 20 -1.16 7.69 -8.61
CA GLN A 20 -0.98 8.51 -7.39
C GLN A 20 -2.28 8.64 -6.59
N PHE A 21 -3.42 8.71 -7.28
CA PHE A 21 -4.72 8.71 -6.62
C PHE A 21 -4.97 7.40 -5.87
N PHE A 22 -4.63 6.26 -6.48
CA PHE A 22 -4.74 4.96 -5.83
C PHE A 22 -3.80 4.84 -4.62
N GLU A 23 -2.53 5.26 -4.79
CA GLU A 23 -1.52 5.29 -3.71
C GLU A 23 -2.04 6.07 -2.50
N LYS A 24 -2.55 7.28 -2.73
CA LYS A 24 -3.12 8.13 -1.69
C LYS A 24 -4.31 7.47 -0.99
N ILE A 25 -5.25 6.89 -1.74
CA ILE A 25 -6.43 6.23 -1.14
C ILE A 25 -6.03 5.06 -0.27
N VAL A 26 -5.05 4.25 -0.69
CA VAL A 26 -4.60 3.11 0.09
C VAL A 26 -4.04 3.55 1.44
N VAL A 27 -3.18 4.57 1.46
CA VAL A 27 -2.61 5.09 2.72
C VAL A 27 -3.71 5.68 3.59
N GLU A 28 -4.60 6.50 3.03
CA GLU A 28 -5.73 7.08 3.77
C GLU A 28 -6.66 6.01 4.35
N LEU A 29 -6.92 4.94 3.61
CA LEU A 29 -7.75 3.82 4.07
C LEU A 29 -7.12 3.14 5.28
N LEU A 30 -5.83 2.81 5.21
CA LEU A 30 -5.14 2.15 6.32
C LEU A 30 -5.13 3.02 7.58
N VAL A 31 -4.87 4.32 7.44
CA VAL A 31 -4.96 5.26 8.58
C VAL A 31 -6.38 5.31 9.15
N LYS A 32 -7.40 5.40 8.29
CA LYS A 32 -8.82 5.40 8.73
C LYS A 32 -9.26 4.08 9.38
N MET A 33 -8.64 2.97 9.01
CA MET A 33 -8.84 1.66 9.67
C MET A 33 -8.14 1.56 11.03
N GLY A 34 -7.37 2.59 11.42
CA GLY A 34 -6.67 2.65 12.70
C GLY A 34 -5.23 2.14 12.68
N TYR A 35 -4.68 1.82 11.51
CA TYR A 35 -3.26 1.51 11.38
C TYR A 35 -2.43 2.79 11.54
N GLY A 36 -1.42 2.74 12.42
CA GLY A 36 -0.55 3.89 12.71
C GLY A 36 -0.77 4.54 14.09
N GLY A 37 -1.71 4.02 14.88
CA GLY A 37 -1.94 4.43 16.27
C GLY A 37 -2.65 5.79 16.41
N SER A 38 -2.41 6.48 17.54
CA SER A 38 -3.23 7.61 18.01
C SER A 38 -2.73 9.01 17.62
N ARG A 39 -1.83 9.16 16.65
CA ARG A 39 -1.25 10.47 16.25
C ARG A 39 -1.73 10.92 14.87
N SER A 40 -1.70 12.23 14.64
CA SER A 40 -1.84 12.85 13.32
C SER A 40 -0.80 12.36 12.29
N ASP A 41 0.32 11.81 12.77
CA ASP A 41 1.50 11.43 11.96
C ASP A 41 1.56 9.90 11.75
N ALA A 42 0.46 9.19 12.06
CA ALA A 42 0.27 7.73 12.06
C ALA A 42 0.53 7.07 10.71
N GLY A 43 0.17 7.75 9.62
CA GLY A 43 0.50 7.35 8.27
C GLY A 43 0.99 8.56 7.50
N GLN A 44 2.24 8.51 7.05
CA GLN A 44 2.78 9.51 6.14
C GLN A 44 2.69 8.96 4.71
N VAL A 45 2.09 9.73 3.82
CA VAL A 45 2.26 9.52 2.38
C VAL A 45 3.69 9.94 2.07
N VAL A 46 4.56 8.96 1.90
CA VAL A 46 5.93 9.16 1.45
C VAL A 46 5.90 8.81 -0.02
N GLY A 47 5.49 9.79 -0.82
CA GLY A 47 5.40 9.66 -2.26
C GLY A 47 6.17 10.81 -2.88
N GLN A 48 7.49 10.68 -2.93
CA GLN A 48 8.31 11.45 -3.86
C GLN A 48 8.97 10.54 -4.88
N SER A 49 9.44 11.16 -5.96
CA SER A 49 10.13 10.45 -7.03
C SER A 49 11.56 10.18 -6.54
N GLY A 50 11.87 8.93 -6.17
CA GLY A 50 13.19 8.54 -5.64
C GLY A 50 13.15 7.36 -4.65
N ASP A 51 11.97 7.01 -4.16
CA ASP A 51 11.76 6.22 -2.93
C ASP A 51 11.79 4.69 -3.16
N GLU A 52 12.41 4.25 -4.25
CA GLU A 52 12.47 2.84 -4.71
C GLU A 52 11.11 2.13 -4.89
N GLY A 53 9.99 2.86 -4.78
CA GLY A 53 8.63 2.37 -4.91
C GLY A 53 7.88 2.19 -3.59
N ILE A 54 8.34 2.75 -2.48
CA ILE A 54 7.55 2.91 -1.26
C ILE A 54 6.59 4.08 -1.48
N ASP A 55 5.30 3.85 -1.24
CA ASP A 55 4.23 4.84 -1.45
C ASP A 55 3.65 5.35 -0.10
N GLY A 56 3.98 4.70 1.02
CA GLY A 56 3.54 5.13 2.35
C GLY A 56 4.25 4.43 3.50
N ILE A 57 4.23 5.05 4.68
CA ILE A 57 4.84 4.53 5.91
C ILE A 57 3.85 4.65 7.06
N ILE A 58 3.64 3.54 7.77
CA ILE A 58 2.80 3.46 8.98
C ILE A 58 3.67 3.13 10.19
N LYS A 59 3.51 3.86 11.28
CA LYS A 59 4.21 3.62 12.56
C LYS A 59 3.28 2.90 13.52
N GLU A 60 3.56 1.63 13.85
CA GLU A 60 2.67 0.84 14.71
C GLU A 60 2.73 1.29 16.19
N ASP A 61 3.82 1.91 16.62
CA ASP A 61 4.02 2.39 17.98
C ASP A 61 4.33 3.90 18.06
N ARG A 62 4.19 4.46 19.27
CA ARG A 62 4.35 5.90 19.53
C ARG A 62 5.79 6.40 19.41
N LEU A 63 6.78 5.54 19.62
CA LEU A 63 8.20 5.82 19.48
C LEU A 63 8.65 5.73 18.01
N GLY A 64 7.87 5.06 17.15
CA GLY A 64 8.15 4.87 15.73
C GLY A 64 9.24 3.84 15.47
N LEU A 65 9.38 2.85 16.34
CA LEU A 65 10.38 1.78 16.24
C LEU A 65 9.91 0.64 15.34
N ASP A 66 8.60 0.41 15.29
CA ASP A 66 7.95 -0.56 14.43
C ASP A 66 7.23 0.16 13.30
N VAL A 67 7.69 -0.12 12.08
CA VAL A 67 7.34 0.61 10.87
C VAL A 67 6.93 -0.37 9.79
N ILE A 68 5.74 -0.15 9.22
CA ILE A 68 5.24 -0.86 8.07
C ILE A 68 5.37 0.03 6.85
N TYR A 69 6.09 -0.47 5.85
CA TYR A 69 6.24 0.17 4.55
C TYR A 69 5.15 -0.33 3.60
N ILE A 70 4.56 0.58 2.84
CA ILE A 70 3.45 0.29 1.94
C ILE A 70 3.89 0.56 0.52
N GLN A 71 3.58 -0.39 -0.38
CA GLN A 71 3.55 -0.15 -1.80
C GLN A 71 2.13 -0.39 -2.33
N ALA A 72 1.59 0.59 -3.02
CA ALA A 72 0.26 0.59 -3.60
C ALA A 72 0.36 0.78 -5.11
N LYS A 73 0.03 -0.26 -5.89
CA LYS A 73 0.07 -0.18 -7.35
C LYS A 73 -1.27 -0.47 -7.99
N ARG A 74 -1.81 0.54 -8.65
CA ARG A 74 -2.85 0.37 -9.67
C ARG A 74 -2.23 -0.41 -10.82
N TRP A 75 -2.71 -1.63 -11.05
CA TRP A 75 -2.11 -2.54 -12.02
C TRP A 75 -3.19 -3.29 -12.81
N GLU A 76 -2.89 -3.54 -14.08
CA GLU A 76 -3.70 -4.37 -14.98
C GLU A 76 -2.94 -5.67 -15.29
N GLY A 77 -3.64 -6.80 -15.24
CA GLY A 77 -3.03 -8.12 -15.42
C GLY A 77 -2.32 -8.63 -14.18
N VAL A 78 -1.71 -9.81 -14.26
CA VAL A 78 -1.21 -10.52 -13.06
C VAL A 78 0.07 -9.88 -12.51
N VAL A 79 0.13 -9.66 -11.20
CA VAL A 79 1.35 -9.23 -10.51
C VAL A 79 2.29 -10.43 -10.36
N GLY A 80 3.41 -10.38 -11.08
CA GLY A 80 4.43 -11.43 -11.09
C GLY A 80 5.61 -11.18 -10.13
N ARG A 81 6.44 -12.22 -9.96
CA ARG A 81 7.60 -12.23 -9.05
C ARG A 81 8.53 -11.00 -9.15
N PRO A 82 8.89 -10.47 -10.34
CA PRO A 82 9.84 -9.36 -10.42
C PRO A 82 9.36 -8.09 -9.70
N LYS A 83 8.06 -7.87 -9.64
CA LYS A 83 7.47 -6.67 -9.01
C LYS A 83 7.54 -6.78 -7.49
N ILE A 84 7.21 -7.96 -6.96
CA ILE A 84 7.38 -8.27 -5.54
C ILE A 84 8.85 -8.25 -5.13
N GLN A 85 9.76 -8.79 -5.95
CA GLN A 85 11.19 -8.74 -5.65
C GLN A 85 11.74 -7.32 -5.62
N LYS A 86 11.28 -6.45 -6.53
CA LYS A 86 11.62 -5.02 -6.48
C LYS A 86 11.16 -4.39 -5.16
N PHE A 87 9.94 -4.69 -4.71
CA PHE A 87 9.45 -4.22 -3.41
C PHE A 87 10.32 -4.72 -2.25
N VAL A 88 10.61 -6.01 -2.22
CA VAL A 88 11.48 -6.62 -1.19
C VAL A 88 12.87 -5.97 -1.20
N GLY A 89 13.43 -5.67 -2.38
CA GLY A 89 14.68 -4.94 -2.50
C GLY A 89 14.62 -3.54 -1.86
N ALA A 90 13.53 -2.79 -2.11
CA ALA A 90 13.31 -1.49 -1.47
C ALA A 90 13.21 -1.61 0.07
N LEU A 91 12.53 -2.65 0.58
CA LEU A 91 12.47 -2.93 2.02
C LEU A 91 13.86 -3.20 2.60
N GLN A 92 14.68 -3.98 1.90
CA GLN A 92 16.07 -4.26 2.30
C GLN A 92 16.91 -2.99 2.32
N GLY A 93 16.77 -2.11 1.31
CA GLY A 93 17.44 -0.81 1.27
C GLY A 93 17.11 0.07 2.48
N GLN A 94 15.86 0.02 2.94
CA GLN A 94 15.40 0.73 4.14
C GLN A 94 15.67 -0.01 5.46
N LYS A 95 16.29 -1.20 5.43
CA LYS A 95 16.43 -2.11 6.59
C LYS A 95 15.08 -2.41 7.27
N ALA A 96 14.01 -2.41 6.48
CA ALA A 96 12.66 -2.62 6.94
C ALA A 96 12.42 -4.10 7.30
N ARG A 97 11.67 -4.32 8.38
CA ARG A 97 11.28 -5.67 8.82
C ARG A 97 9.99 -6.16 8.19
N LYS A 98 9.09 -5.24 7.81
CA LYS A 98 7.74 -5.53 7.36
C LYS A 98 7.37 -4.61 6.20
N GLY A 99 6.57 -5.13 5.28
CA GLY A 99 5.94 -4.32 4.24
C GLY A 99 4.67 -4.94 3.70
N VAL A 100 3.78 -4.09 3.19
CA VAL A 100 2.49 -4.49 2.60
C VAL A 100 2.44 -4.01 1.15
N PHE A 101 2.17 -4.95 0.24
CA PHE A 101 1.94 -4.64 -1.17
C PHE A 101 0.45 -4.75 -1.49
N ILE A 102 -0.15 -3.65 -1.95
CA ILE A 102 -1.58 -3.54 -2.25
C ILE A 102 -1.74 -3.24 -3.74
N THR A 103 -2.66 -3.95 -4.40
CA THR A 103 -2.92 -3.76 -5.83
C THR A 103 -4.38 -3.99 -6.20
N THR A 104 -4.82 -3.35 -7.28
CA THR A 104 -6.13 -3.56 -7.92
C THR A 104 -6.19 -4.85 -8.75
N SER A 105 -5.13 -5.66 -8.73
CA SER A 105 -5.03 -6.87 -9.53
C SER A 105 -4.78 -8.12 -8.69
N THR A 106 -4.68 -9.26 -9.36
CA THR A 106 -4.38 -10.54 -8.74
C THR A 106 -2.89 -10.85 -8.79
N PHE A 107 -2.36 -11.46 -7.74
CA PHE A 107 -1.04 -12.07 -7.77
C PHE A 107 -1.08 -13.39 -8.53
N SER A 108 0.06 -13.80 -9.11
CA SER A 108 0.17 -15.14 -9.69
C SER A 108 -0.12 -16.22 -8.65
N LYS A 109 -0.67 -17.37 -9.05
CA LYS A 109 -1.08 -18.47 -8.14
C LYS A 109 0.03 -18.90 -7.15
N GLU A 110 1.29 -18.70 -7.51
CA GLU A 110 2.46 -18.96 -6.68
C GLU A 110 2.59 -18.05 -5.45
N ARG A 111 1.81 -16.97 -5.35
CA ARG A 111 1.79 -16.06 -4.19
C ARG A 111 0.36 -15.71 -3.82
N ARG A 112 -0.31 -16.63 -3.12
CA ARG A 112 -1.58 -16.30 -2.47
C ARG A 112 -1.39 -15.84 -1.03
N ILE A 113 -0.31 -16.25 -0.35
CA ILE A 113 0.15 -15.75 0.95
C ILE A 113 1.67 -15.98 1.02
N THR A 114 2.45 -14.95 1.31
CA THR A 114 3.85 -15.13 1.74
C THR A 114 4.14 -14.04 2.76
N SER A 115 4.04 -14.37 4.05
CA SER A 115 4.75 -13.64 5.09
C SER A 115 6.25 -13.78 4.79
N LEU A 116 6.90 -12.68 4.41
CA LEU A 116 8.35 -12.56 4.46
C LEU A 116 8.72 -11.91 5.79
#